data_AF-A0A9D7FLY5-F1
#
_entry.id   AF-A0A9D7FLY5-F1
#
_cell.length_a   1.000
_cell.length_b   1.000
_cell.length_c   1.000
_cell.angle_alpha   90.00
_cell.angle_beta   90.00
_cell.angle_gamma   90.00
#
_symmetry.space_group_name_H-M   'P 1'
#
loop_
_entity.id
_entity.type
_entity.pdbx_description
1 polymer ?
#
loop_
_entity_poly.entity_id
_entity_poly.type
_entity_poly.pdbx_seq_one_letter_code
_entity_poly.pdbx_strand_id
1 'polypeptide(L)'
;MRILLIIGLLAIAFPSYSQYCVDSSRIADSTIPCGQNYDPVCGCDGNTYRNSCSAEFWGGLYFQSWSEGPCEPFDFDFYPTVLEENTDQVNFTIYLRTWYSNIKDL
;
A
#
# COMPACT_ATOMS: atom_id res chain seq x y z
N MET A 1 48.20 -6.69 29.82
CA MET A 1 47.70 -5.83 28.72
C MET A 1 46.87 -6.70 27.77
N ARG A 2 45.70 -7.16 28.25
CA ARG A 2 44.73 -8.01 27.55
C ARG A 2 43.41 -7.22 27.44
N ILE A 3 43.44 -6.07 26.78
CA ILE A 3 42.28 -5.18 26.62
C ILE A 3 42.03 -4.91 25.13
N LEU A 4 42.28 -5.91 24.27
CA LEU A 4 42.01 -5.84 22.83
C LEU A 4 41.08 -6.94 22.33
N LEU A 5 40.33 -7.61 23.22
CA LEU A 5 39.37 -8.67 22.84
C LEU A 5 37.92 -8.38 23.23
N ILE A 6 37.60 -7.18 23.77
CA ILE A 6 36.24 -6.85 24.22
C ILE A 6 35.47 -6.00 23.20
N ILE A 7 36.13 -5.43 22.18
CA ILE A 7 35.48 -4.59 21.16
C ILE A 7 34.81 -5.45 20.05
N GLY A 8 35.15 -6.74 19.95
CA GLY A 8 34.66 -7.63 18.89
C GLY A 8 33.38 -8.42 19.19
N LEU A 9 32.81 -8.31 20.40
CA LEU A 9 31.67 -9.13 20.86
C LEU A 9 30.35 -8.36 21.00
N LEU A 10 30.35 -7.07 20.67
CA LEU A 10 29.14 -6.26 20.48
C LEU A 10 28.79 -6.13 18.99
N ALA A 11 28.97 -7.20 18.21
CA ALA A 11 28.05 -7.43 17.10
C ALA A 11 26.72 -7.86 17.74
N ILE A 12 26.06 -6.88 18.36
CA ILE A 12 24.68 -7.00 18.82
C ILE A 12 23.96 -7.49 17.58
N ALA A 13 23.42 -8.70 17.63
CA ALA A 13 22.43 -9.14 16.67
C ALA A 13 21.36 -8.06 16.72
N PHE A 14 21.39 -7.11 15.79
CA PHE A 14 20.26 -6.24 15.57
C PHE A 14 19.14 -7.21 15.28
N PRO A 15 18.14 -7.35 16.16
CA PRO A 15 16.95 -8.08 15.76
C PRO A 15 16.52 -7.37 14.49
N SER A 16 16.55 -8.07 13.36
CA SER A 16 15.91 -7.60 12.15
C SER A 16 14.47 -7.41 12.56
N TYR A 17 14.12 -6.19 12.95
CA TYR A 17 12.77 -5.79 13.27
C TYR A 17 12.07 -5.93 11.94
N SER A 18 11.52 -7.13 11.68
CA SER A 18 10.57 -7.34 10.63
C SER A 18 9.45 -6.39 10.98
N GLN A 19 9.46 -5.25 10.31
CA GLN A 19 8.52 -4.17 10.51
C GLN A 19 7.14 -4.77 10.27
N TYR A 20 6.46 -5.14 11.35
CA TYR A 20 5.04 -5.45 11.28
C TYR A 20 4.38 -4.10 11.00
N CYS A 21 4.21 -3.86 9.71
CA CYS A 21 3.86 -2.58 9.12
C CYS A 21 2.34 -2.39 8.98
N VAL A 22 1.61 -3.49 9.22
CA VAL A 22 0.18 -3.57 9.47
C VAL A 22 -0.02 -3.36 10.97
N ASP A 23 -1.00 -2.58 11.39
CA ASP A 23 -1.34 -2.44 12.80
C ASP A 23 -2.55 -3.32 13.13
N SER A 24 -2.32 -4.47 13.77
CA SER A 24 -3.41 -5.37 14.19
C SER A 24 -4.34 -4.74 15.25
N SER A 25 -3.93 -3.63 15.87
CA SER A 25 -4.76 -2.87 16.81
C SER A 25 -5.57 -1.76 16.14
N ARG A 26 -5.25 -1.39 14.88
CA ARG A 26 -6.12 -0.55 14.06
C ARG A 26 -7.27 -1.39 13.51
N ILE A 27 -8.48 -0.89 13.69
CA ILE A 27 -9.66 -1.44 13.03
C ILE A 27 -9.68 -0.80 11.64
N ALA A 28 -9.57 -1.63 10.59
CA ALA A 28 -9.80 -1.18 9.23
C ALA A 28 -11.17 -0.51 9.14
N ASP A 29 -11.17 0.79 8.88
CA ASP A 29 -12.36 1.63 8.90
C ASP A 29 -12.72 2.06 7.48
N SER A 30 -13.55 1.25 6.83
CA SER A 30 -14.08 1.55 5.50
C SER A 30 -15.03 2.74 5.46
N THR A 31 -15.38 3.34 6.61
CA THR A 31 -16.23 4.54 6.66
C THR A 31 -15.44 5.82 6.37
N ILE A 32 -14.11 5.77 6.47
CA ILE A 32 -13.25 6.90 6.11
C ILE A 32 -13.30 7.14 4.60
N PRO A 33 -13.68 8.35 4.13
CA PRO A 33 -13.79 8.64 2.71
C PRO A 33 -12.41 8.88 2.08
N CYS A 34 -11.83 7.85 1.48
CA CYS A 34 -10.49 7.90 0.88
C CYS A 34 -10.41 8.44 -0.55
N GLY A 35 -11.47 9.08 -1.05
CA GLY A 35 -11.54 9.55 -2.44
C GLY A 35 -11.58 8.39 -3.45
N GLN A 36 -11.82 8.73 -4.72
CA GLN A 36 -11.99 7.76 -5.81
C GLN A 36 -10.78 7.76 -6.77
N ASN A 37 -9.80 8.63 -6.55
CA ASN A 37 -8.59 8.71 -7.35
C ASN A 37 -7.82 7.39 -7.30
N TYR A 38 -7.37 6.95 -8.47
CA TYR A 38 -6.55 5.76 -8.63
C TYR A 38 -5.08 6.19 -8.78
N ASP A 39 -4.42 6.29 -7.63
CA ASP A 39 -3.00 6.57 -7.45
C ASP A 39 -2.39 5.41 -6.66
N PRO A 40 -2.28 4.21 -7.26
CA PRO A 40 -2.10 3.00 -6.48
C PRO A 40 -0.77 3.00 -5.73
N VAL A 41 -0.79 2.36 -4.58
CA VAL A 41 0.38 2.15 -3.72
C VAL A 41 0.50 0.68 -3.36
N CYS A 42 1.73 0.18 -3.27
CA CYS A 42 2.02 -1.17 -2.86
C CYS A 42 2.32 -1.18 -1.36
N GLY A 43 1.41 -1.76 -0.59
CA GLY A 43 1.55 -1.96 0.83
C GLY A 43 2.71 -2.88 1.18
N CYS A 44 3.29 -2.67 2.34
CA CYS A 44 4.29 -3.55 2.92
C CYS A 44 3.78 -4.98 3.20
N ASP A 45 2.47 -5.18 3.18
CA ASP A 45 1.78 -6.47 3.28
C ASP A 45 1.63 -7.16 1.91
N GLY A 46 2.12 -6.53 0.83
CA GLY A 46 2.06 -7.03 -0.53
C GLY A 46 0.75 -6.77 -1.25
N ASN A 47 -0.17 -6.01 -0.65
CA ASN A 47 -1.45 -5.67 -1.28
C ASN A 47 -1.36 -4.32 -2.01
N THR A 48 -1.97 -4.25 -3.19
CA THR A 48 -2.14 -2.97 -3.91
C THR A 48 -3.38 -2.26 -3.38
N TYR A 49 -3.21 -1.02 -2.96
CA TYR A 49 -4.31 -0.14 -2.53
C TYR A 49 -4.53 0.95 -3.57
N ARG A 50 -5.78 1.36 -3.76
CA ARG A 50 -6.19 2.37 -4.75
C ARG A 50 -5.43 3.68 -4.60
N ASN A 51 -5.15 4.05 -3.35
CA ASN A 51 -4.39 5.24 -2.96
C ASN A 51 -3.84 5.08 -1.54
N SER A 52 -3.00 6.02 -1.11
CA SER A 52 -2.40 6.03 0.23
C SER A 52 -3.43 6.07 1.38
N CYS A 53 -4.56 6.76 1.19
CA CYS A 53 -5.61 6.79 2.22
C CYS A 53 -6.22 5.39 2.43
N SER A 54 -6.57 4.70 1.34
CA SER A 54 -7.13 3.35 1.43
C SER A 54 -6.13 2.35 2.02
N ALA A 55 -4.82 2.50 1.76
CA ALA A 55 -3.78 1.73 2.44
C ALA A 55 -3.80 1.92 3.96
N GLU A 56 -3.85 3.17 4.42
CA GLU A 56 -3.83 3.49 5.85
C GLU A 56 -5.12 3.10 6.58
N PHE A 57 -6.27 3.55 6.09
CA PHE A 57 -7.53 3.44 6.83
C PHE A 57 -8.29 2.16 6.53
N TRP A 58 -8.27 1.68 5.29
CA TRP A 58 -8.97 0.45 4.91
C TRP A 58 -8.05 -0.77 5.00
N GLY A 59 -6.75 -0.59 4.73
CA GLY A 59 -5.73 -1.63 4.89
C GLY A 59 -5.15 -1.75 6.29
N GLY A 60 -5.35 -0.74 7.15
CA GLY A 60 -4.79 -0.73 8.51
C GLY A 60 -3.26 -0.63 8.53
N LEU A 61 -2.66 -0.11 7.46
CA LEU A 61 -1.22 0.09 7.37
C LEU A 61 -0.78 1.29 8.21
N TYR A 62 0.42 1.24 8.77
CA TYR A 62 1.06 2.42 9.33
C TYR A 62 1.30 3.47 8.25
N PHE A 63 1.27 4.75 8.64
CA PHE A 63 1.56 5.85 7.73
C PHE A 63 2.90 5.62 7.00
N GLN A 64 2.88 5.71 5.66
CA GLN A 64 4.03 5.50 4.76
C GLN A 64 4.63 4.09 4.77
N SER A 65 3.90 3.06 5.22
CA SER A 65 4.33 1.67 4.99
C SER A 65 3.89 1.13 3.62
N TRP A 66 4.07 1.94 2.58
CA TRP A 66 3.78 1.59 1.19
C TRP A 66 4.75 2.30 0.23
N SER A 67 4.87 1.77 -0.98
CA SER A 67 5.62 2.39 -2.09
C SER A 67 4.67 2.88 -3.18
N GLU A 68 5.10 3.85 -3.99
CA GLU A 68 4.30 4.34 -5.12
C GLU A 68 4.18 3.28 -6.22
N GLY A 69 2.98 3.15 -6.78
CA GLY A 69 2.67 2.15 -7.81
C GLY A 69 2.06 0.87 -7.24
N PRO A 70 1.49 0.00 -8.10
CA PRO A 70 0.98 -1.30 -7.69
C PRO A 70 2.12 -2.25 -7.31
N CYS A 71 1.80 -3.29 -6.52
CA CYS A 71 2.77 -4.33 -6.16
C CYS A 71 3.17 -5.18 -7.36
N GLU A 72 2.21 -5.44 -8.25
CA GLU A 72 2.44 -6.21 -9.46
C GLU A 72 2.75 -5.29 -10.65
N PRO A 73 3.53 -5.76 -11.64
CA PRO A 73 3.83 -4.99 -12.85
C PRO A 73 2.60 -4.55 -13.64
N PHE A 74 1.46 -5.18 -13.36
CA PHE A 74 0.19 -4.91 -14.00
C PHE A 74 -0.94 -4.98 -12.97
N ASP A 75 -1.73 -3.90 -12.91
CA ASP A 75 -2.88 -3.80 -12.03
C ASP A 75 -4.10 -3.25 -12.76
N PHE A 76 -5.27 -3.78 -12.39
CA PHE A 76 -6.58 -3.37 -12.89
C PHE A 76 -7.47 -2.99 -11.71
N ASP A 77 -7.96 -1.76 -11.70
CA ASP A 77 -8.98 -1.34 -10.75
C ASP A 77 -10.32 -1.14 -11.45
N PHE A 78 -11.36 -1.83 -10.95
CA PHE A 78 -12.73 -1.69 -11.41
C PHE A 78 -13.50 -0.79 -10.46
N TYR A 79 -13.96 0.36 -10.97
CA TYR A 79 -14.71 1.33 -10.19
C TYR A 79 -16.16 1.48 -10.67
N PRO A 80 -17.13 0.89 -9.96
CA PRO A 80 -18.54 1.09 -10.26
C PRO A 80 -18.98 2.50 -9.84
N THR A 81 -19.71 3.19 -10.71
CA THR A 81 -20.37 4.46 -10.43
C THR A 81 -21.86 4.30 -10.76
N VAL A 82 -22.72 4.52 -9.77
CA VAL A 82 -24.18 4.46 -9.95
C VAL A 82 -24.60 5.59 -10.87
N LEU A 83 -25.35 5.27 -11.93
CA LEU A 83 -25.80 6.23 -12.93
C LEU A 83 -26.96 7.09 -12.42
N GLU A 84 -27.93 6.44 -11.76
CA GLU A 84 -29.10 7.08 -11.17
C GLU A 84 -29.56 6.29 -9.94
N GLU A 85 -29.89 6.99 -8.85
CA GLU A 85 -30.49 6.36 -7.68
C GLU A 85 -31.83 5.71 -8.08
N ASN A 86 -32.00 4.41 -7.81
CA ASN A 86 -33.14 3.55 -8.19
C ASN A 86 -33.11 2.90 -9.58
N THR A 87 -31.97 2.94 -10.27
CA THR A 87 -31.73 2.07 -11.42
C THR A 87 -30.74 0.97 -11.01
N ASP A 88 -30.94 -0.26 -11.47
CA ASP A 88 -29.96 -1.35 -11.30
C ASP A 88 -28.74 -1.18 -12.24
N GLN A 89 -28.45 0.06 -12.64
CA GLN A 89 -27.42 0.39 -13.62
C GLN A 89 -26.23 1.07 -12.96
N VAL A 90 -25.04 0.60 -13.32
CA VAL A 90 -23.76 1.17 -12.93
C VAL A 90 -22.88 1.32 -14.17
N ASN A 91 -22.11 2.39 -14.23
CA ASN A 91 -20.96 2.49 -15.12
C ASN A 91 -19.76 1.86 -14.43
N PHE A 92 -18.93 1.14 -15.19
CA PHE A 92 -17.64 0.67 -14.71
C PHE A 92 -16.55 1.50 -15.35
N THR A 93 -15.77 2.21 -14.53
CA THR A 93 -14.48 2.75 -14.96
C THR A 93 -13.42 1.71 -14.69
N ILE A 94 -12.58 1.43 -15.70
CA ILE A 94 -11.46 0.51 -15.56
C ILE A 94 -10.18 1.33 -15.62
N TYR A 95 -9.41 1.29 -14.53
CA TYR A 95 -8.08 1.88 -14.50
C TYR A 95 -7.02 0.82 -14.75
N LEU A 96 -6.06 1.16 -15.60
CA LEU A 96 -4.93 0.30 -15.94
C LEU A 96 -3.64 0.99 -15.50
N ARG A 97 -2.88 0.37 -14.61
CA ARG A 97 -1.50 0.79 -14.37
C ARG A 97 -0.55 -0.34 -14.67
N THR A 98 0.50 -0.01 -15.41
CA THR A 98 1.59 -0.94 -15.70
C THR A 98 2.89 -0.27 -15.27
N TRP A 99 3.89 -1.03 -14.82
CA TRP A 99 5.21 -0.46 -14.54
C TRP A 99 5.83 0.20 -15.79
N TYR A 100 5.43 -0.23 -16.98
CA TYR A 100 5.83 0.32 -18.26
C TYR A 100 5.09 1.60 -18.67
N SER A 101 4.06 2.03 -17.93
CA SER A 101 3.28 3.24 -18.27
C SER A 101 3.97 4.56 -17.94
N ASN A 102 5.18 4.53 -17.37
CA ASN A 102 6.12 5.66 -17.39
C ASN A 102 6.76 5.90 -18.78
N ILE A 103 6.36 5.16 -19.82
CA ILE A 103 6.79 5.30 -21.22
C ILE A 103 5.63 5.84 -22.08
N LYS A 104 4.68 6.60 -21.52
CA LYS A 104 3.65 7.32 -22.28
C LYS A 104 4.00 8.78 -22.62
N ASP A 105 5.28 9.14 -22.49
CA ASP A 105 5.87 10.38 -23.01
C ASP A 105 6.90 10.13 -24.15
N LEU A 106 6.68 9.11 -24.98
CA LEU A 106 7.43 8.86 -26.23
C LEU A 106 6.52 8.90 -27.45
#